data_AF-A0A1G7T4V2-F1
#
_entry.id   AF-A0A1G7T4V2-F1
#
_cell.length_a   1.000
_cell.length_b   1.000
_cell.length_c   1.000
_cell.angle_alpha   90.00
_cell.angle_beta   90.00
_cell.angle_gamma   90.00
#
_symmetry.space_group_name_H-M   'P 1'
#
loop_
_entity.id
_entity.type
_entity.pdbx_description
1 polymer ?
#
loop_
_entity_poly.entity_id
_entity_poly.type
_entity_poly.pdbx_seq_one_letter_code
_entity_poly.pdbx_strand_id
1 'polypeptide(L)'
;MKKNFFTVVILVVSLTTMVGCGTRVSKDIENTGNVNQPSNIGSDKNPQGADITYVNEKYGFSLVFPGYWQDQYNVEDVHGIGVRIHHKPTWLKNGAGTLFQITVFDKSKDEWNTQVKTAVETIGLWKIYENEKEVLGFSSPTDVQYIPDDKLLSSKYMKMENDVLKIVETFEKLN
;
A
#
# COMPACT_ATOMS: atom_id res chain seq x y z
N MET A 1 43.55 25.53 42.71
CA MET A 1 44.23 24.81 43.83
C MET A 1 43.17 24.53 44.90
N LYS A 2 43.09 23.32 45.48
CA LYS A 2 42.03 22.84 46.42
C LYS A 2 40.63 22.66 45.75
N LYS A 3 39.80 21.66 46.09
CA LYS A 3 40.03 20.30 46.67
C LYS A 3 38.77 19.41 46.42
N ASN A 4 38.91 18.08 46.41
CA ASN A 4 37.83 17.12 46.13
C ASN A 4 37.27 16.44 47.41
N PHE A 5 36.01 15.96 47.37
CA PHE A 5 35.30 14.93 48.17
C PHE A 5 33.78 15.05 47.83
N PHE A 6 32.87 14.06 47.80
CA PHE A 6 32.87 12.57 47.79
C PHE A 6 31.84 12.12 46.70
N THR A 7 31.65 10.88 46.19
CA THR A 7 31.94 9.47 46.57
C THR A 7 30.84 8.75 47.40
N VAL A 8 30.46 7.51 46.99
CA VAL A 8 29.46 6.56 47.58
C VAL A 8 27.98 6.98 47.39
N VAL A 9 27.12 6.39 46.54
CA VAL A 9 26.75 4.99 46.19
C VAL A 9 25.84 4.29 47.21
N ILE A 10 24.62 3.89 46.78
CA ILE A 10 23.88 2.71 47.27
C ILE A 10 22.92 2.24 46.16
N LEU A 11 22.63 0.94 46.12
CA LEU A 11 21.97 0.22 45.03
C LEU A 11 20.95 -0.76 45.63
N VAL A 12 19.69 -0.75 45.18
CA VAL A 12 18.70 -1.78 45.53
C VAL A 12 17.93 -2.20 44.26
N VAL A 13 17.77 -3.51 44.10
CA VAL A 13 17.09 -4.18 42.97
C VAL A 13 15.70 -4.62 43.41
N SER A 14 14.73 -4.58 42.49
CA SER A 14 13.49 -5.37 42.61
C SER A 14 13.21 -6.09 41.29
N LEU A 15 13.41 -7.41 41.29
CA LEU A 15 12.86 -8.31 40.28
C LEU A 15 11.39 -8.58 40.60
N THR A 16 10.54 -8.62 39.57
CA THR A 16 9.26 -9.36 39.62
C THR A 16 9.16 -10.27 38.40
N THR A 17 9.21 -11.57 38.64
CA THR A 17 9.11 -12.61 37.61
C THR A 17 7.66 -13.04 37.45
N MET A 18 7.11 -12.94 36.23
CA MET A 18 5.84 -13.60 35.90
C MET A 18 6.11 -15.02 35.38
N VAL A 19 5.75 -16.02 36.19
CA VAL A 19 5.82 -17.44 35.82
C VAL A 19 4.47 -17.87 35.23
N GLY A 20 4.44 -18.07 33.91
CA GLY A 20 3.29 -18.63 33.21
C GLY A 20 3.30 -20.16 33.20
N CYS A 21 2.74 -20.80 34.22
CA CYS A 21 2.52 -22.25 34.19
C CYS A 21 1.28 -22.60 33.34
N GLY A 22 1.42 -23.53 32.40
CA GLY A 22 0.38 -23.87 31.42
C GLY A 22 0.43 -25.31 30.90
N THR A 23 0.57 -26.30 31.80
CA THR A 23 0.67 -27.71 31.42
C THR A 23 -0.70 -28.38 31.31
N ARG A 24 -1.09 -28.82 30.11
CA ARG A 24 -1.88 -30.05 29.93
C ARG A 24 -1.38 -30.84 28.71
N VAL A 25 -0.62 -31.90 28.99
CA VAL A 25 -0.46 -33.01 28.05
C VAL A 25 -1.74 -33.83 28.10
N SER A 26 -2.28 -34.17 26.94
CA SER A 26 -3.07 -35.38 26.79
C SER A 26 -2.81 -35.93 25.39
N LYS A 27 -2.34 -37.17 25.34
CA LYS A 27 -2.07 -37.91 24.12
C LYS A 27 -2.66 -39.32 24.31
N ASP A 28 -2.93 -39.97 23.19
CA ASP A 28 -3.13 -41.41 23.07
C ASP A 28 -4.39 -41.98 23.78
N ILE A 29 -5.52 -41.93 23.05
CA ILE A 29 -6.43 -43.08 22.96
C ILE A 29 -6.73 -43.33 21.48
N GLU A 30 -6.17 -44.41 20.93
CA GLU A 30 -6.74 -45.04 19.74
C GLU A 30 -7.90 -45.94 20.17
N ASN A 31 -9.10 -45.77 19.60
CA ASN A 31 -9.93 -46.93 19.29
C ASN A 31 -10.88 -46.70 18.11
N THR A 32 -10.83 -47.64 17.19
CA THR A 32 -11.74 -47.99 16.10
C THR A 32 -13.19 -47.53 16.27
N GLY A 33 -13.72 -46.78 15.30
CA GLY A 33 -15.13 -46.37 15.26
C GLY A 33 -15.54 -45.80 13.90
N ASN A 34 -15.79 -46.66 12.91
CA ASN A 34 -16.20 -46.21 11.57
C ASN A 34 -17.64 -45.69 11.57
N VAL A 35 -17.81 -44.38 11.46
CA VAL A 35 -19.10 -43.71 11.23
C VAL A 35 -18.97 -42.82 10.00
N ASN A 36 -19.83 -43.05 9.01
CA ASN A 36 -19.76 -42.35 7.73
C ASN A 36 -20.10 -40.86 7.89
N GLN A 37 -19.13 -39.98 7.68
CA GLN A 37 -19.36 -38.56 7.43
C GLN A 37 -18.82 -38.22 6.04
N PRO A 38 -19.62 -37.65 5.11
CA PRO A 38 -19.11 -37.23 3.82
C PRO A 38 -18.15 -36.05 4.03
N SER A 39 -16.85 -36.31 3.87
CA SER A 39 -15.80 -35.29 3.80
C SER A 39 -15.93 -34.53 2.47
N ASN A 40 -16.94 -33.66 2.44
CA ASN A 40 -17.17 -32.71 1.37
C ASN A 40 -15.87 -31.90 1.17
N ILE A 41 -15.28 -31.97 -0.03
CA ILE A 41 -13.96 -31.37 -0.29
C ILE A 41 -14.16 -29.85 -0.37
N GLY A 42 -14.14 -29.21 0.79
CA GLY A 42 -14.10 -27.77 0.92
C GLY A 42 -12.83 -27.27 0.25
N SER A 43 -12.96 -26.73 -0.96
CA SER A 43 -11.86 -26.05 -1.62
C SER A 43 -11.45 -24.87 -0.73
N ASP A 44 -10.19 -24.82 -0.33
CA ASP A 44 -9.59 -23.67 0.37
C ASP A 44 -9.57 -22.45 -0.56
N LYS A 45 -10.74 -21.82 -0.71
CA LYS A 45 -10.88 -20.47 -1.24
C LYS A 45 -10.35 -19.51 -0.18
N ASN A 46 -9.03 -19.42 -0.12
CA ASN A 46 -8.31 -18.32 0.52
C ASN A 46 -9.03 -17.00 0.18
N PRO A 47 -9.61 -16.28 1.16
CA PRO A 47 -10.42 -15.11 0.88
C PRO A 47 -9.52 -13.92 0.51
N GLN A 48 -9.12 -13.89 -0.76
CA GLN A 48 -8.92 -12.62 -1.44
C GLN A 48 -10.26 -11.86 -1.30
N GLY A 49 -10.24 -10.78 -0.52
CA GLY A 49 -11.44 -9.99 -0.24
C GLY A 49 -12.04 -9.43 -1.52
N ALA A 50 -13.32 -9.05 -1.47
CA ALA A 50 -13.97 -8.36 -2.57
C ALA A 50 -13.21 -7.07 -2.92
N ASP A 51 -13.21 -6.73 -4.21
CA ASP A 51 -12.46 -5.59 -4.71
C ASP A 51 -13.06 -4.25 -4.24
N ILE A 52 -12.20 -3.25 -4.14
CA ILE A 52 -12.45 -1.97 -3.47
C ILE A 52 -12.61 -0.89 -4.54
N THR A 53 -13.80 -0.30 -4.65
CA THR A 53 -14.00 0.90 -5.46
C THR A 53 -13.35 2.10 -4.77
N TYR A 54 -12.21 2.56 -5.29
CA TYR A 54 -11.63 3.84 -4.93
C TYR A 54 -12.33 4.95 -5.74
N VAL A 55 -12.92 5.91 -5.05
CA VAL A 55 -13.56 7.10 -5.65
C VAL A 55 -12.71 8.32 -5.34
N ASN A 56 -12.42 9.13 -6.37
CA ASN A 56 -11.86 10.46 -6.22
C ASN A 56 -12.89 11.51 -6.63
N GLU A 57 -13.62 12.04 -5.66
CA GLU A 57 -14.67 13.06 -5.89
C GLU A 57 -14.09 14.36 -6.47
N LYS A 58 -12.90 14.78 -6.00
CA LYS A 58 -12.24 16.04 -6.39
C LYS A 58 -11.97 16.14 -7.88
N TYR A 59 -11.59 15.03 -8.52
CA TYR A 59 -11.29 14.95 -9.94
C TYR A 59 -12.32 14.10 -10.73
N GLY A 60 -13.43 13.71 -10.07
CA GLY A 60 -14.58 13.06 -10.70
C GLY A 60 -14.29 11.73 -11.40
N PHE A 61 -13.50 10.84 -10.78
CA PHE A 61 -13.18 9.51 -11.33
C PHE A 61 -13.17 8.40 -10.27
N SER A 62 -13.17 7.15 -10.71
CA SER A 62 -12.99 5.96 -9.88
C SER A 62 -12.03 4.93 -10.48
N LEU A 63 -11.51 4.05 -9.62
CA LEU A 63 -10.70 2.87 -9.93
C LEU A 63 -11.18 1.69 -9.09
N VAL A 64 -10.93 0.46 -9.53
CA VAL A 64 -11.16 -0.76 -8.73
C VAL A 64 -9.80 -1.32 -8.29
N PHE A 65 -9.57 -1.35 -6.98
CA PHE A 65 -8.36 -1.93 -6.39
C PHE A 65 -8.62 -3.37 -5.93
N PRO A 66 -7.71 -4.33 -6.16
CA PRO A 66 -7.86 -5.70 -5.67
C PRO A 66 -8.07 -5.72 -4.15
N GLY A 67 -9.01 -6.52 -3.63
CA GLY A 67 -9.40 -6.46 -2.21
C GLY A 67 -8.28 -6.62 -1.17
N TYR A 68 -7.14 -7.20 -1.54
CA TYR A 68 -5.95 -7.28 -0.67
C TYR A 68 -5.21 -5.94 -0.48
N TRP A 69 -5.53 -4.91 -1.27
CA TRP A 69 -4.99 -3.55 -1.13
C TRP A 69 -5.53 -2.82 0.11
N GLN A 70 -6.55 -3.35 0.78
CA GLN A 70 -7.15 -2.74 1.98
C GLN A 70 -6.07 -2.33 2.99
N ASP A 71 -6.10 -1.04 3.38
CA ASP A 71 -5.16 -0.36 4.26
C ASP A 71 -3.67 -0.36 3.85
N GLN A 72 -3.31 -0.97 2.70
CA GLN A 72 -1.93 -1.08 2.19
C GLN A 72 -1.49 0.12 1.33
N TYR A 73 -2.43 0.96 0.88
CA TYR A 73 -2.13 2.16 0.09
C TYR A 73 -2.33 3.47 0.88
N ASN A 74 -1.69 4.54 0.41
CA ASN A 74 -1.88 5.92 0.83
C ASN A 74 -2.13 6.80 -0.40
N VAL A 75 -2.97 7.83 -0.26
CA VAL A 75 -3.25 8.81 -1.31
C VAL A 75 -2.61 10.15 -0.92
N GLU A 76 -1.84 10.73 -1.83
CA GLU A 76 -1.26 12.07 -1.74
C GLU A 76 -1.95 12.97 -2.78
N ASP A 77 -2.47 14.13 -2.38
CA ASP A 77 -2.92 15.15 -3.34
C ASP A 77 -1.71 15.92 -3.87
N VAL A 78 -1.51 15.89 -5.18
CA VAL A 78 -0.35 16.53 -5.82
C VAL A 78 -0.68 17.99 -6.07
N HIS A 79 -0.75 18.79 -5.00
CA HIS A 79 -0.94 20.25 -5.03
C HIS A 79 -2.10 20.74 -5.93
N GLY A 80 -3.21 20.00 -6.01
CA GLY A 80 -4.34 20.33 -6.89
C GLY A 80 -4.22 19.96 -8.37
N ILE A 81 -3.11 19.35 -8.82
CA ILE A 81 -2.93 18.88 -10.21
C ILE A 81 -3.13 17.36 -10.38
N GLY A 82 -3.62 16.65 -9.35
CA GLY A 82 -3.87 15.21 -9.41
C GLY A 82 -3.71 14.50 -8.07
N VAL A 83 -3.61 13.16 -8.12
CA VAL A 83 -3.30 12.31 -6.96
C VAL A 83 -2.17 11.33 -7.25
N ARG A 84 -1.37 11.02 -6.24
CA ARG A 84 -0.35 9.96 -6.25
C ARG A 84 -0.73 8.88 -5.25
N ILE A 85 -0.64 7.62 -5.69
CA ILE A 85 -0.96 6.43 -4.90
C ILE A 85 0.37 5.78 -4.48
N HIS A 86 0.50 5.47 -3.20
CA HIS A 86 1.71 4.93 -2.58
C HIS A 86 1.46 3.62 -1.86
N HIS A 87 2.41 2.68 -1.87
CA HIS A 87 2.48 1.57 -0.92
C HIS A 87 2.81 2.13 0.48
N LYS A 88 1.77 2.30 1.29
CA LYS A 88 1.79 2.98 2.60
C LYS A 88 2.87 2.46 3.56
N PRO A 89 3.12 1.13 3.68
CA PRO A 89 4.24 0.61 4.47
C PRO A 89 5.64 1.08 4.01
N THR A 90 5.87 1.33 2.72
CA THR A 90 7.13 1.94 2.24
C THR A 90 7.13 3.44 2.49
N TRP A 91 6.06 4.14 2.11
CA TRP A 91 5.93 5.59 2.27
C TRP A 91 6.18 6.05 3.70
N LEU A 92 5.57 5.36 4.69
CA LEU A 92 5.77 5.65 6.12
C LEU A 92 7.18 5.34 6.63
N LYS A 93 8.02 4.61 5.88
CA LYS A 93 9.37 4.21 6.28
C LYS A 93 10.46 5.12 5.72
N ASN A 94 10.31 5.66 4.50
CA ASN A 94 11.33 6.54 3.89
C ASN A 94 10.80 7.57 2.86
N GLY A 95 9.49 7.71 2.66
CA GLY A 95 8.95 8.60 1.62
C GLY A 95 9.11 8.09 0.18
N ALA A 96 9.46 6.83 -0.02
CA ALA A 96 9.38 6.16 -1.32
C ALA A 96 8.11 5.29 -1.42
N GLY A 97 8.00 4.45 -2.44
CA GLY A 97 6.89 3.51 -2.58
C GLY A 97 5.73 4.03 -3.43
N THR A 98 5.95 5.05 -4.25
CA THR A 98 4.99 5.47 -5.27
C THR A 98 4.60 4.27 -6.12
N LEU A 99 3.31 3.98 -6.26
CA LEU A 99 2.81 2.94 -7.17
C LEU A 99 2.43 3.56 -8.52
N PHE A 100 1.77 4.72 -8.49
CA PHE A 100 1.45 5.52 -9.68
C PHE A 100 0.95 6.92 -9.34
N GLN A 101 0.83 7.77 -10.37
CA GLN A 101 0.17 9.06 -10.31
C GLN A 101 -0.93 9.16 -11.39
N ILE A 102 -2.06 9.78 -11.06
CA ILE A 102 -3.03 10.30 -12.03
C ILE A 102 -2.97 11.82 -11.95
N THR A 103 -2.65 12.44 -13.08
CA THR A 103 -2.45 13.89 -13.22
C THR A 103 -3.57 14.47 -14.08
N VAL A 104 -4.12 15.61 -13.67
CA VAL A 104 -5.27 16.28 -14.28
C VAL A 104 -4.80 17.57 -14.94
N PHE A 105 -5.05 17.69 -16.24
CA PHE A 105 -4.64 18.84 -17.04
C PHE A 105 -5.86 19.59 -17.55
N ASP A 106 -6.02 20.82 -17.08
CA ASP A 106 -7.07 21.75 -17.51
C ASP A 106 -6.66 22.41 -18.84
N LYS A 107 -7.42 22.13 -19.90
CA LYS A 107 -7.18 22.65 -21.26
C LYS A 107 -7.41 24.14 -21.42
N SER A 108 -8.12 24.77 -20.46
CA SER A 108 -8.36 26.21 -20.48
C SER A 108 -7.16 27.04 -20.01
N LYS A 109 -6.12 26.39 -19.45
CA LYS A 109 -4.87 27.02 -19.02
C LYS A 109 -3.84 27.01 -20.14
N ASP A 110 -3.18 28.15 -20.38
CA ASP A 110 -2.13 28.30 -21.41
C ASP A 110 -0.95 27.32 -21.24
N GLU A 111 -0.73 26.82 -20.03
CA GLU A 111 0.23 25.77 -19.69
C GLU A 111 0.01 24.49 -20.52
N TRP A 112 -1.25 24.11 -20.78
CA TRP A 112 -1.60 22.95 -21.61
C TRP A 112 -1.00 23.06 -23.01
N ASN A 113 -1.25 24.21 -23.65
CA ASN A 113 -0.88 24.48 -25.04
C ASN A 113 0.62 24.72 -25.24
N THR A 114 1.33 25.12 -24.18
CA THR A 114 2.72 25.64 -24.27
C THR A 114 3.77 24.69 -23.70
N GLN A 115 3.44 23.93 -22.65
CA GLN A 115 4.42 23.14 -21.88
C GLN A 115 3.98 21.68 -21.68
N VAL A 116 2.69 21.44 -21.40
CA VAL A 116 2.22 20.08 -21.06
C VAL A 116 2.32 19.11 -22.23
N LYS A 117 2.00 19.52 -23.47
CA LYS A 117 2.04 18.60 -24.62
C LYS A 117 3.40 17.90 -24.77
N THR A 118 4.50 18.66 -24.77
CA THR A 118 5.86 18.11 -24.87
C THR A 118 6.23 17.29 -23.62
N ALA A 119 5.73 17.67 -22.44
CA ALA A 119 5.92 16.93 -21.20
C ALA A 119 5.20 15.56 -21.23
N VAL A 120 3.98 15.48 -21.76
CA VAL A 120 3.24 14.23 -21.98
C VAL A 120 4.06 13.28 -22.85
N GLU A 121 4.59 13.80 -23.97
CA GLU A 121 5.37 13.07 -24.96
C GLU A 121 6.75 12.62 -24.43
N THR A 122 7.29 13.27 -23.39
CA THR A 122 8.66 13.01 -22.86
C THR A 122 8.67 12.19 -21.56
N ILE A 123 7.68 12.36 -20.66
CA ILE A 123 7.71 11.83 -19.28
C ILE A 123 7.00 10.46 -19.17
N GLY A 124 6.66 9.82 -20.30
CA GLY A 124 6.00 8.50 -20.30
C GLY A 124 4.57 8.53 -19.76
N LEU A 125 3.86 9.65 -19.91
CA LEU A 125 2.50 9.85 -19.41
C LEU A 125 1.48 9.25 -20.39
N TRP A 126 0.80 8.18 -19.99
CA TRP A 126 -0.26 7.58 -20.78
C TRP A 126 -1.59 8.30 -20.55
N LYS A 127 -2.21 8.80 -21.62
CA LYS A 127 -3.52 9.44 -21.58
C LYS A 127 -4.62 8.39 -21.33
N ILE A 128 -5.34 8.50 -20.22
CA ILE A 128 -6.41 7.56 -19.83
C ILE A 128 -7.82 8.11 -20.09
N TYR A 129 -7.98 9.45 -20.13
CA TYR A 129 -9.25 10.10 -20.45
C TYR A 129 -9.02 11.51 -21.03
N GLU A 130 -9.95 11.98 -21.86
CA GLU A 130 -9.94 13.32 -22.45
C GLU A 130 -11.36 13.78 -22.79
N ASN A 131 -11.68 15.04 -22.49
CA ASN A 131 -12.88 15.73 -22.98
C ASN A 131 -12.52 17.15 -23.47
N GLU A 132 -13.48 18.04 -23.68
CA GLU A 132 -13.23 19.42 -24.13
C GLU A 132 -12.49 20.29 -23.09
N LYS A 133 -12.65 19.99 -21.81
CA LYS A 133 -12.15 20.78 -20.67
C LYS A 133 -10.85 20.23 -20.09
N GLU A 134 -10.67 18.91 -20.06
CA GLU A 134 -9.57 18.27 -19.33
C GLU A 134 -8.96 17.07 -20.08
N VAL A 135 -7.72 16.73 -19.69
CA VAL A 135 -7.06 15.47 -19.98
C VAL A 135 -6.60 14.85 -18.67
N LEU A 136 -6.84 13.55 -18.49
CA LEU A 136 -6.29 12.77 -17.38
C LEU A 136 -5.19 11.85 -17.92
N GLY A 137 -4.01 11.93 -17.29
CA GLY A 137 -2.84 11.13 -17.63
C GLY A 137 -2.37 10.29 -16.44
N PHE A 138 -2.07 9.03 -16.70
CA PHE A 138 -1.47 8.08 -15.78
C PHE A 138 0.05 8.00 -16.01
N SER A 139 0.83 7.92 -14.94
CA SER A 139 2.26 7.60 -15.01
C SER A 139 2.69 6.65 -13.89
N SER A 140 3.61 5.75 -14.23
CA SER A 140 4.38 4.95 -13.28
C SER A 140 5.58 5.73 -12.75
N PRO A 141 6.22 5.30 -11.65
CA PRO A 141 7.49 5.85 -11.20
C PRO A 141 8.62 5.67 -12.23
N THR A 142 9.58 6.60 -12.24
CA THR A 142 10.85 6.52 -12.99
C THR A 142 12.00 5.93 -12.18
N ASP A 143 11.94 6.08 -10.85
CA ASP A 143 13.04 5.81 -9.91
C ASP A 143 12.67 4.67 -8.96
N VAL A 144 13.68 4.02 -8.35
CA VAL A 144 13.49 2.89 -7.43
C VAL A 144 12.61 3.28 -6.22
N GLN A 145 11.42 2.71 -6.15
CA GLN A 145 10.44 2.98 -5.10
C GLN A 145 10.46 2.00 -3.92
N TYR A 146 11.07 0.81 -4.08
CA TYR A 146 11.20 -0.15 -2.98
C TYR A 146 12.44 0.09 -2.12
N ILE A 147 12.56 -0.59 -0.98
CA ILE A 147 13.72 -0.50 -0.07
C ILE A 147 14.54 -1.80 -0.22
N PRO A 148 15.66 -1.82 -0.96
CA PRO A 148 16.34 -3.05 -1.37
C PRO A 148 16.73 -4.00 -0.22
N ASP A 149 17.14 -3.44 0.93
CA ASP A 149 17.51 -4.20 2.12
C ASP A 149 16.30 -4.85 2.83
N ASP A 150 15.09 -4.31 2.61
CA ASP A 150 13.85 -4.84 3.15
C ASP A 150 13.13 -5.69 2.11
N LYS A 151 13.54 -6.96 2.01
CA LYS A 151 13.00 -7.92 1.04
C LYS A 151 11.50 -8.17 1.22
N LEU A 152 10.98 -8.09 2.45
CA LEU A 152 9.55 -8.29 2.73
C LEU A 152 8.73 -7.10 2.22
N LEU A 153 9.18 -5.88 2.51
CA LEU A 153 8.52 -4.66 2.06
C LEU A 153 8.61 -4.48 0.54
N SER A 154 9.77 -4.83 -0.04
CA SER A 154 9.98 -4.84 -1.50
C SER A 154 9.07 -5.84 -2.20
N SER A 155 8.95 -7.07 -1.68
CA SER A 155 8.04 -8.07 -2.24
C SER A 155 6.57 -7.64 -2.18
N LYS A 156 6.14 -6.96 -1.10
CA LYS A 156 4.79 -6.38 -0.99
C LYS A 156 4.56 -5.24 -1.99
N TYR A 157 5.51 -4.31 -2.09
CA TYR A 157 5.49 -3.23 -3.07
C TYR A 157 5.38 -3.78 -4.50
N MET A 158 6.28 -4.69 -4.89
CA MET A 158 6.30 -5.31 -6.22
C MET A 158 5.00 -6.05 -6.52
N LYS A 159 4.37 -6.69 -5.53
CA LYS A 159 3.06 -7.35 -5.75
C LYS A 159 1.99 -6.33 -6.16
N MET A 160 1.93 -5.17 -5.49
CA MET A 160 0.98 -4.10 -5.84
C MET A 160 1.36 -3.44 -7.18
N GLU A 161 2.64 -3.17 -7.42
CA GLU A 161 3.15 -2.64 -8.69
C GLU A 161 2.70 -3.47 -9.91
N ASN A 162 2.70 -4.81 -9.79
CA ASN A 162 2.23 -5.72 -10.84
C ASN A 162 0.70 -5.67 -11.12
N ASP A 163 -0.11 -5.07 -10.23
CA ASP A 163 -1.54 -4.88 -10.45
C ASP A 163 -1.89 -3.49 -11.02
N VAL A 164 -0.95 -2.54 -11.01
CA VAL A 164 -1.21 -1.12 -11.36
C VAL A 164 -1.84 -0.95 -12.75
N LEU A 165 -1.37 -1.67 -13.76
CA LEU A 165 -1.93 -1.55 -15.12
C LEU A 165 -3.39 -2.02 -15.18
N LYS A 166 -3.74 -3.13 -14.52
CA LYS A 166 -5.12 -3.64 -14.45
C LYS A 166 -6.03 -2.70 -13.67
N ILE A 167 -5.50 -2.06 -12.63
CA ILE A 167 -6.22 -1.03 -11.87
C ILE A 167 -6.54 0.16 -12.77
N VAL A 168 -5.60 0.59 -13.62
CA VAL A 168 -5.82 1.68 -14.57
C VAL A 168 -6.78 1.29 -15.71
N GLU A 169 -6.80 0.02 -16.11
CA GLU A 169 -7.83 -0.53 -17.03
C GLU A 169 -9.26 -0.43 -16.45
N THR A 170 -9.41 -0.33 -15.12
CA THR A 170 -10.70 -0.10 -14.43
C THR A 170 -11.02 1.39 -14.19
N PHE A 171 -10.36 2.30 -14.90
CA PHE A 171 -10.66 3.74 -14.82
C PHE A 171 -12.06 4.04 -15.37
N GLU A 172 -12.90 4.64 -14.53
CA GLU A 172 -14.20 5.18 -14.91
C GLU A 172 -14.27 6.67 -14.57
N LYS A 173 -14.79 7.47 -15.52
CA LYS A 173 -15.12 8.88 -15.28
C LYS A 173 -16.54 8.98 -14.71
N LEU A 174 -16.69 9.70 -13.60
CA LEU A 174 -17.97 9.81 -12.88
C LEU A 174 -18.84 10.99 -13.36
N ASN A 175 -18.26 11.93 -14.11
CA ASN A 175 -18.92 13.07 -14.78
C ASN A 175 -18.18 13.44 -16.08
#